data_AF-A0A1Q9MYU1-F1
#
_entry.id   AF-A0A1Q9MYU1-F1
#
_cell.length_a   1.000
_cell.length_b   1.000
_cell.length_c   1.000
_cell.angle_alpha   90.00
_cell.angle_beta   90.00
_cell.angle_gamma   90.00
#
_symmetry.space_group_name_H-M   'P 1'
#
loop_
_entity.id
_entity.type
_entity.pdbx_description
1 polymer ?
#
loop_
_entity_poly.entity_id
_entity_poly.type
_entity_poly.pdbx_seq_one_letter_code
_entity_poly.pdbx_strand_id
1 'polypeptide(L)'
;MSDEWKDLYGEIKARKMQQSAKANIVKKVEKSGRLLFVEGKYEKSTVVSKVYAATRDVIRPTQAAKKVLSEYDLVVIGCPGTEIPKAAFTKFRDYVFDNGGWILSTDWALRAVIESIFPGYIRWNNEKTDDCVVKCEIDDPHHPFMDDVVDIT
;
A
#
# COMPACT_ATOMS: atom_id res chain seq x y z
N MET A 1 -20.56 22.19 -8.61
CA MET A 1 -19.10 21.99 -8.51
C MET A 1 -18.75 20.92 -9.54
N SER A 2 -17.93 21.25 -10.53
CA SER A 2 -17.66 20.40 -11.68
C SER A 2 -16.88 19.14 -11.27
N ASP A 3 -17.45 17.97 -11.59
CA ASP A 3 -16.91 16.62 -11.35
C ASP A 3 -15.73 16.23 -12.28
N GLU A 4 -15.01 17.20 -12.84
CA GLU A 4 -13.86 16.93 -13.72
C GLU A 4 -12.56 16.85 -12.92
N TRP A 5 -12.49 15.91 -11.98
CA TRP A 5 -11.18 15.43 -11.54
C TRP A 5 -10.68 14.42 -12.57
N LYS A 6 -9.60 14.79 -13.27
CA LYS A 6 -8.86 13.92 -14.20
C LYS A 6 -8.66 12.54 -13.57
N ASP A 7 -9.08 11.47 -14.24
CA ASP A 7 -8.90 10.09 -13.75
C ASP A 7 -7.43 9.68 -13.85
N LEU A 8 -6.61 10.21 -12.93
CA LEU A 8 -5.17 10.01 -12.90
C LEU A 8 -4.80 8.51 -12.89
N TYR A 9 -5.62 7.69 -12.23
CA TYR A 9 -5.44 6.23 -12.18
C TYR A 9 -5.59 5.58 -13.56
N GLY A 10 -6.64 5.95 -14.31
CA GLY A 10 -6.86 5.52 -15.68
C GLY A 10 -5.73 5.96 -16.61
N GLU A 11 -5.23 7.19 -16.44
CA GLU A 11 -4.12 7.72 -17.25
C GLU A 11 -2.78 7.03 -16.96
N ILE A 12 -2.43 6.80 -15.70
CA ILE A 12 -1.23 6.04 -15.35
C ILE A 12 -1.31 4.63 -15.93
N LYS A 13 -2.47 3.97 -15.82
CA LYS A 13 -2.66 2.65 -16.43
C LYS A 13 -2.50 2.72 -17.95
N ALA A 14 -3.12 3.69 -18.62
CA ALA A 14 -3.03 3.86 -20.07
C ALA A 14 -1.58 4.05 -20.54
N ARG A 15 -0.80 4.88 -19.84
CA ARG A 15 0.64 5.07 -20.11
C ARG A 15 1.43 3.76 -19.95
N LYS A 16 1.21 3.02 -18.86
CA LYS A 16 1.85 1.70 -18.66
C LYS A 16 1.47 0.69 -19.75
N MET A 17 0.23 0.75 -20.25
CA MET A 17 -0.25 -0.12 -21.31
C MET A 17 0.33 0.20 -22.70
N GLN A 18 0.82 1.43 -22.93
CA GLN A 18 1.53 1.80 -24.16
C GLN A 18 2.97 1.26 -24.18
N GLN A 19 3.55 0.96 -23.02
CA GLN A 19 4.90 0.40 -22.89
C GLN A 19 4.83 -1.13 -22.90
N SER A 20 5.31 -1.78 -23.96
CA SER A 20 5.10 -3.23 -24.20
C SER A 20 5.52 -4.14 -23.03
N ALA A 21 6.63 -3.83 -22.35
CA ALA A 21 7.09 -4.58 -21.18
C ALA A 21 6.14 -4.41 -19.97
N LYS A 22 5.68 -3.20 -19.69
CA LYS A 22 4.79 -2.90 -18.55
C LYS A 22 3.35 -3.35 -18.81
N ALA A 23 2.89 -3.34 -20.07
CA ALA A 23 1.57 -3.82 -20.46
C ALA A 23 1.34 -5.29 -20.06
N ASN A 24 2.35 -6.14 -20.23
CA ASN A 24 2.27 -7.55 -19.82
C ASN A 24 2.17 -7.70 -18.30
N ILE A 25 2.89 -6.86 -17.54
CA ILE A 25 2.81 -6.83 -16.07
C ILE A 25 1.41 -6.40 -15.64
N VAL A 26 0.89 -5.29 -16.17
CA VAL A 26 -0.48 -4.81 -15.84
C VAL A 26 -1.51 -5.89 -16.12
N LYS A 27 -1.50 -6.51 -17.30
CA LYS A 27 -2.42 -7.60 -17.65
C LYS A 27 -2.30 -8.80 -16.69
N LYS A 28 -1.07 -9.14 -16.26
CA LYS A 28 -0.85 -10.23 -15.29
C LYS A 28 -1.44 -9.88 -13.92
N VAL A 29 -1.20 -8.67 -13.42
CA VAL A 29 -1.76 -8.22 -12.13
C VAL A 29 -3.29 -8.17 -12.19
N GLU A 30 -3.88 -7.72 -13.29
CA GLU A 30 -5.34 -7.74 -13.47
C GLU A 30 -5.92 -9.16 -13.50
N LYS A 31 -5.16 -10.14 -13.99
CA LYS A 31 -5.61 -11.53 -14.09
C LYS A 31 -5.40 -12.31 -12.79
N SER A 32 -4.34 -12.03 -12.04
CA SER A 32 -3.93 -12.88 -10.91
C SER A 32 -3.50 -12.14 -9.64
N GLY A 33 -3.35 -10.81 -9.66
CA GLY A 33 -2.92 -10.04 -8.50
C GLY A 33 -3.96 -10.05 -7.38
N ARG A 34 -3.53 -10.28 -6.14
CA ARG A 34 -4.39 -10.44 -4.96
C ARG A 34 -3.97 -9.48 -3.87
N LEU A 35 -4.85 -8.54 -3.56
CA LEU A 35 -4.62 -7.49 -2.56
C LEU A 35 -5.58 -7.64 -1.38
N LEU A 36 -5.06 -7.44 -0.18
CA LEU A 36 -5.86 -7.33 1.04
C LEU A 36 -5.68 -5.93 1.64
N PHE A 37 -6.77 -5.21 1.83
CA PHE A 37 -6.81 -3.93 2.50
C PHE A 37 -7.38 -4.11 3.90
N VAL A 38 -6.57 -3.82 4.92
CA VAL A 38 -7.04 -3.66 6.30
C VAL A 38 -7.43 -2.21 6.47
N GLU A 39 -8.73 -1.97 6.71
CA GLU A 39 -9.28 -0.62 6.79
C GLU A 39 -8.56 0.21 7.85
N GLY A 40 -8.22 1.45 7.47
CA GLY A 40 -7.84 2.49 8.40
C GLY A 40 -9.02 3.38 8.76
N LYS A 41 -8.82 4.23 9.76
CA LYS A 41 -9.77 5.25 10.20
C LYS A 41 -9.79 6.46 9.26
N TYR A 42 -8.66 6.76 8.60
CA TYR A 42 -8.47 8.02 7.88
C TYR A 42 -8.49 7.87 6.36
N GLU A 43 -8.08 6.73 5.82
CA GLU A 43 -8.04 6.50 4.38
C GLU A 43 -9.44 6.35 3.79
N LYS A 44 -9.67 6.97 2.63
CA LYS A 44 -10.90 6.77 1.86
C LYS A 44 -10.84 5.42 1.14
N SER A 45 -11.90 4.63 1.27
CA SER A 45 -12.05 3.34 0.57
C SER A 45 -12.10 3.45 -0.95
N THR A 46 -12.25 4.66 -1.50
CA THR A 46 -12.32 4.92 -2.94
C THR A 46 -11.04 4.55 -3.69
N VAL A 47 -9.88 4.46 -3.02
CA VAL A 47 -8.63 4.02 -3.65
C VAL A 47 -8.68 2.55 -4.03
N VAL A 48 -9.36 1.70 -3.25
CA VAL A 48 -9.44 0.25 -3.48
C VAL A 48 -10.02 -0.08 -4.85
N SER A 49 -11.04 0.67 -5.29
CA SER A 49 -11.67 0.45 -6.60
C SER A 49 -10.78 0.87 -7.78
N LYS A 50 -9.78 1.71 -7.54
CA LYS A 50 -8.87 2.26 -8.56
C LYS A 50 -7.61 1.43 -8.81
N VAL A 51 -7.24 0.54 -7.87
CA VAL A 51 -6.07 -0.34 -8.05
C VAL A 51 -6.38 -1.45 -9.06
N TYR A 52 -5.49 -1.75 -10.00
CA TYR A 52 -5.67 -2.83 -10.97
C TYR A 52 -5.14 -4.16 -10.41
N ALA A 53 -6.03 -4.97 -9.86
CA ALA A 53 -5.77 -6.34 -9.38
C ALA A 53 -7.02 -7.23 -9.55
N ALA A 54 -6.81 -8.54 -9.66
CA ALA A 54 -7.86 -9.55 -9.79
C ALA A 54 -8.71 -9.69 -8.53
N THR A 55 -8.09 -9.61 -7.35
CA THR A 55 -8.76 -9.67 -6.05
C THR A 55 -8.37 -8.46 -5.21
N ARG A 56 -9.36 -7.85 -4.56
CA ARG A 56 -9.22 -6.66 -3.71
C ARG A 56 -10.13 -6.82 -2.51
N ASP A 57 -9.65 -7.59 -1.54
CA ASP A 57 -10.43 -7.85 -0.34
C ASP A 57 -10.24 -6.70 0.64
N VAL A 58 -11.32 -6.29 1.29
CA VAL A 58 -11.31 -5.25 2.32
C VAL A 58 -11.82 -5.87 3.62
N ILE A 59 -11.06 -5.70 4.70
CA ILE A 59 -11.43 -6.22 6.02
C ILE A 59 -11.32 -5.14 7.08
N ARG A 60 -12.14 -5.26 8.13
CA ARG A 60 -11.97 -4.46 9.34
C ARG A 60 -10.70 -4.90 10.08
N PRO A 61 -10.05 -4.00 10.85
CA PRO A 61 -8.89 -4.32 11.68
C PRO A 61 -9.06 -5.58 12.55
N THR A 62 -10.25 -5.74 13.15
CA THR A 62 -10.57 -6.87 14.04
C THR A 62 -10.61 -8.24 13.36
N GLN A 63 -10.66 -8.27 12.02
CA GLN A 63 -10.69 -9.50 11.23
C GLN A 63 -9.29 -9.96 10.82
N ALA A 64 -8.26 -9.11 10.95
CA ALA A 64 -6.90 -9.38 10.47
C ALA A 64 -6.32 -10.71 10.98
N ALA A 65 -6.52 -11.02 12.27
CA ALA A 65 -6.01 -12.25 12.88
C ALA A 65 -6.59 -13.54 12.26
N LYS A 66 -7.79 -13.47 11.65
CA LYS A 66 -8.49 -14.62 11.06
C LYS A 66 -8.09 -14.86 9.60
N LYS A 67 -7.43 -13.90 8.95
CA LYS A 67 -7.15 -13.99 7.52
C LYS A 67 -5.90 -14.83 7.23
N VAL A 68 -5.93 -15.59 6.14
CA VAL A 68 -4.76 -16.32 5.61
C VAL A 68 -4.01 -15.38 4.68
N LEU A 69 -2.92 -14.80 5.15
CA LEU A 69 -2.21 -13.72 4.44
C LEU A 69 -1.39 -14.23 3.24
N SER A 70 -0.95 -15.50 3.28
CA SER A 70 -0.20 -16.14 2.19
C SER A 70 -0.97 -16.27 0.87
N GLU A 71 -2.28 -16.00 0.88
CA GLU A 71 -3.10 -15.91 -0.34
C GLU A 71 -2.97 -14.56 -1.05
N TYR A 72 -2.25 -13.58 -0.50
CA TYR A 72 -2.17 -12.21 -1.04
C TYR A 72 -0.75 -11.84 -1.43
N ASP A 73 -0.61 -11.15 -2.56
CA ASP A 73 0.67 -10.61 -3.03
C ASP A 73 1.07 -9.36 -2.23
N LEU A 74 0.08 -8.60 -1.76
CA LEU A 74 0.28 -7.38 -0.99
C LEU A 74 -0.84 -7.18 0.04
N VAL A 75 -0.44 -6.88 1.27
CA VAL A 75 -1.32 -6.45 2.36
C VAL A 75 -1.13 -4.95 2.59
N VAL A 76 -2.22 -4.20 2.51
CA VAL A 76 -2.24 -2.76 2.78
C VAL A 76 -2.84 -2.53 4.17
N ILE A 77 -2.12 -1.85 5.05
CA ILE A 77 -2.55 -1.52 6.41
C ILE A 77 -2.81 -0.02 6.51
N GLY A 78 -4.09 0.36 6.59
CA GLY A 78 -4.50 1.76 6.77
C GLY A 78 -4.20 2.31 8.17
N CYS A 79 -4.10 3.64 8.24
CA CYS A 79 -3.78 4.39 9.45
C CYS A 79 -5.00 4.46 10.40
N PRO A 80 -4.81 4.39 11.73
CA PRO A 80 -3.54 4.28 12.42
C PRO A 80 -3.15 2.83 12.75
N GLY A 81 -3.96 1.83 12.39
CA GLY A 81 -3.71 0.43 12.73
C GLY A 81 -3.90 0.06 14.21
N THR A 82 -4.36 0.99 15.06
CA THR A 82 -4.53 0.75 16.52
C THR A 82 -5.60 -0.27 16.88
N GLU A 83 -6.58 -0.47 15.99
CA GLU A 83 -7.68 -1.43 16.19
C GLU A 83 -7.31 -2.86 15.74
N ILE A 84 -6.11 -3.04 15.18
CA ILE A 84 -5.61 -4.35 14.79
C ILE A 84 -5.22 -5.13 16.05
N PRO A 85 -5.81 -6.32 16.29
CA PRO A 85 -5.45 -7.14 17.44
C PRO A 85 -3.98 -7.55 17.40
N LYS A 86 -3.29 -7.51 18.55
CA LYS A 86 -1.88 -7.95 18.66
C LYS A 86 -1.66 -9.39 18.19
N ALA A 87 -2.66 -10.26 18.27
CA ALA A 87 -2.62 -11.61 17.72
C ALA A 87 -2.37 -11.66 16.18
N ALA A 88 -2.66 -10.59 15.44
CA ALA A 88 -2.36 -10.50 14.02
C ALA A 88 -0.89 -10.15 13.72
N PHE A 89 -0.13 -9.66 14.71
CA PHE A 89 1.21 -9.10 14.49
C PHE A 89 2.20 -10.16 14.05
N THR A 90 2.21 -11.31 14.74
CA THR A 90 3.01 -12.47 14.32
C THR A 90 2.66 -12.92 12.91
N LYS A 91 1.38 -12.89 12.51
CA LYS A 91 0.97 -13.25 11.14
C LYS A 91 1.52 -12.28 10.10
N PHE A 92 1.50 -10.98 10.36
CA PHE A 92 2.08 -9.99 9.44
C PHE A 92 3.60 -10.16 9.30
N ARG A 93 4.28 -10.40 10.42
CA ARG A 93 5.71 -10.70 10.42
C ARG A 93 6.01 -11.94 9.58
N ASP A 94 5.39 -13.06 9.92
CA ASP A 94 5.62 -14.35 9.25
C ASP A 94 5.20 -14.28 7.76
N TYR A 95 4.17 -13.50 7.41
CA TYR A 95 3.80 -13.23 6.03
C TYR A 95 4.93 -12.58 5.22
N VAL A 96 5.67 -11.63 5.81
CA VAL A 96 6.80 -10.99 5.12
C VAL A 96 8.05 -11.89 5.15
N PHE A 97 8.43 -12.41 6.31
CA PHE A 97 9.68 -13.17 6.47
C PHE A 97 9.63 -14.55 5.83
N ASP A 98 8.55 -15.30 6.03
CA ASP A 98 8.48 -16.71 5.63
C ASP A 98 7.89 -16.87 4.21
N ASN A 99 6.96 -15.98 3.82
CA ASN A 99 6.28 -16.09 2.52
C ASN A 99 6.77 -15.06 1.48
N GLY A 100 7.66 -14.13 1.85
CA GLY A 100 8.14 -13.07 0.95
C GLY A 100 7.05 -12.05 0.57
N GLY A 101 6.00 -11.95 1.39
CA GLY A 101 4.89 -11.03 1.19
C GLY A 101 5.28 -9.56 1.36
N TRP A 102 4.47 -8.66 0.80
CA TRP A 102 4.71 -7.22 0.90
C TRP A 102 3.66 -6.55 1.78
N ILE A 103 4.10 -5.63 2.63
CA ILE A 103 3.21 -4.76 3.40
C ILE A 103 3.40 -3.33 2.93
N LEU A 104 2.30 -2.68 2.55
CA LEU A 104 2.22 -1.23 2.35
C LEU A 104 1.42 -0.63 3.48
N SER A 105 1.86 0.50 4.03
CA SER A 105 1.18 1.14 5.15
C SER A 105 1.34 2.66 5.11
N THR A 106 0.56 3.35 5.92
CA THR A 106 0.51 4.81 5.98
C THR A 106 0.78 5.32 7.40
N ASP A 107 1.58 6.37 7.48
CA ASP A 107 1.71 7.26 8.64
C ASP A 107 1.81 6.53 10.01
N TRP A 108 0.81 6.68 10.89
CA TRP A 108 0.83 6.16 12.26
C TRP A 108 0.78 4.64 12.40
N ALA A 109 0.42 3.92 11.34
CA ALA A 109 0.52 2.47 11.35
C ALA A 109 1.99 2.01 11.53
N LEU A 110 2.97 2.87 11.21
CA LEU A 110 4.37 2.67 11.58
C LEU A 110 4.51 2.36 13.07
N ARG A 111 4.03 3.28 13.92
CA ARG A 111 4.16 3.18 15.37
C ARG A 111 3.25 2.11 15.97
N ALA A 112 2.01 2.00 15.48
CA ALA A 112 1.03 1.10 16.07
C ALA A 112 1.29 -0.37 15.74
N VAL A 113 1.85 -0.64 14.55
CA VAL A 113 1.98 -2.00 13.99
C VAL A 113 3.40 -2.28 13.52
N ILE A 114 3.90 -1.55 12.51
CA ILE A 114 5.11 -1.91 11.75
C ILE A 114 6.36 -2.03 12.64
N GLU A 115 6.59 -1.05 13.52
CA GLU A 115 7.74 -1.05 14.44
C GLU A 115 7.72 -2.27 15.38
N SER A 116 6.54 -2.75 15.77
CA SER A 116 6.41 -3.93 16.63
C SER A 116 6.68 -5.25 15.87
N ILE A 117 6.35 -5.32 14.58
CA ILE A 117 6.55 -6.54 13.77
C ILE A 117 7.94 -6.63 13.14
N PHE A 118 8.61 -5.48 12.91
CA PHE A 118 9.97 -5.40 12.37
C PHE A 118 10.90 -4.58 13.29
N PRO A 119 11.15 -5.02 14.53
CA PRO A 119 12.00 -4.29 15.46
C PRO A 119 13.43 -4.14 14.91
N GLY A 120 13.98 -2.93 14.98
CA GLY A 120 15.34 -2.62 14.54
C GLY A 120 15.48 -2.23 13.06
N TYR A 121 14.44 -2.38 12.24
CA TYR A 121 14.46 -1.97 10.83
C TYR A 121 13.98 -0.55 10.62
N ILE A 122 12.79 -0.22 11.13
CA ILE A 122 12.20 1.11 11.06
C ILE A 122 11.49 1.41 12.38
N ARG A 123 11.61 2.66 12.85
CA ARG A 123 10.96 3.14 14.08
C ARG A 123 10.58 4.59 13.93
N TRP A 124 9.56 5.02 14.66
CA TRP A 124 9.29 6.44 14.78
C TRP A 124 10.41 7.12 15.58
N ASN A 125 10.84 8.30 15.13
CA ASN A 125 11.92 9.07 15.76
C ASN A 125 11.42 9.94 16.94
N ASN A 126 10.14 9.85 17.32
CA ASN A 126 9.45 10.67 18.32
C ASN A 126 9.25 12.14 17.92
N GLU A 127 9.51 12.50 16.67
CA GLU A 127 9.27 13.85 16.16
C GLU A 127 8.02 13.88 15.28
N LYS A 128 7.30 15.00 15.29
CA LYS A 128 6.18 15.26 14.39
C LYS A 128 6.49 16.50 13.55
N THR A 129 6.10 16.46 12.28
CA THR A 129 6.08 17.66 11.45
C THR A 129 4.84 18.50 11.80
N ASP A 130 4.92 19.81 11.54
CA ASP A 130 3.74 20.67 11.59
C ASP A 130 2.73 20.26 10.50
N ASP A 131 1.49 20.72 10.64
CA ASP A 131 0.46 20.59 9.61
C ASP A 131 0.76 21.55 8.45
N CYS A 132 1.76 21.19 7.65
CA CYS A 132 2.27 21.99 6.56
C CYS A 132 2.62 21.13 5.34
N VAL A 133 2.61 21.76 4.17
CA VAL A 133 3.06 21.12 2.94
C VAL A 133 4.57 21.28 2.84
N VAL A 134 5.27 20.16 2.76
CA VAL A 134 6.71 20.12 2.51
C VAL A 134 6.98 19.60 1.11
N LYS A 135 8.06 20.09 0.48
CA LYS A 135 8.52 19.57 -0.80
C LYS A 135 9.15 18.18 -0.56
N CYS A 136 8.68 17.17 -1.29
CA CYS A 136 9.36 15.89 -1.37
C CYS A 136 10.49 15.97 -2.40
N GLU A 137 11.64 15.39 -2.09
CA GLU A 137 12.77 15.28 -3.01
C GLU A 137 12.97 13.81 -3.38
N ILE A 138 13.31 13.58 -4.65
CA ILE A 138 13.55 12.23 -5.16
C ILE A 138 15.01 11.92 -4.87
N ASP A 139 15.24 10.94 -4.01
CA ASP A 139 16.59 10.46 -3.69
C ASP A 139 17.14 9.58 -4.82
N ASP A 140 16.35 8.61 -5.28
CA ASP A 140 16.70 7.74 -6.41
C ASP A 140 15.65 7.86 -7.55
N PRO A 141 15.95 8.64 -8.62
CA PRO A 141 15.06 8.80 -9.76
C PRO A 141 14.91 7.55 -10.62
N HIS A 142 15.80 6.56 -10.46
CA HIS A 142 15.77 5.30 -11.22
C HIS A 142 15.13 4.16 -10.44
N HIS A 143 14.67 4.41 -9.20
CA HIS A 143 13.99 3.40 -8.41
C HIS A 143 12.69 2.95 -9.12
N PRO A 144 12.40 1.64 -9.21
CA PRO A 144 11.21 1.14 -9.93
C PRO A 144 9.84 1.65 -9.42
N PHE A 145 9.80 2.26 -8.23
CA PHE A 145 8.59 2.92 -7.70
C PHE A 145 8.37 4.33 -8.26
N MET A 146 9.41 4.96 -8.79
CA MET A 146 9.36 6.30 -9.37
C MET A 146 9.01 6.29 -10.87
N ASP A 147 9.13 5.12 -11.50
CA ASP A 147 8.69 4.86 -12.88
C ASP A 147 7.29 5.44 -13.17
N ASP A 148 7.22 6.42 -14.07
CA ASP A 148 5.99 7.06 -14.55
C ASP A 148 5.17 7.82 -13.48
N VAL A 149 5.72 8.04 -12.27
CA VAL A 149 5.05 8.76 -11.16
C VAL A 149 5.32 10.26 -11.20
N VAL A 150 6.52 10.64 -11.63
CA VAL A 150 7.02 12.02 -11.69
C VAL A 150 7.60 12.28 -13.07
N ASP A 151 7.26 13.43 -13.67
CA ASP A 151 7.92 13.88 -14.89
C ASP A 151 9.31 14.39 -14.50
N ILE A 152 10.32 13.52 -14.64
CA ILE A 152 11.72 13.88 -14.44
C ILE A 152 12.23 14.44 -15.77
N THR A 153 11.82 15.67 -16.09
CA THR A 153 12.30 16.48 -17.22
C THR A 153 12.98 17.73 -16.71
#